data_AF-A0A8S0WJW2-F1
#
_entry.id   AF-A0A8S0WJW2-F1
#
_cell.length_a   1.000
_cell.length_b   1.000
_cell.length_c   1.000
_cell.angle_alpha   90.00
_cell.angle_beta   90.00
_cell.angle_gamma   90.00
#
_symmetry.space_group_name_H-M   'P 1'
#
loop_
_entity.id
_entity.type
_entity.pdbx_description
1 polymer ?
#
loop_
_entity_poly.entity_id
_entity_poly.type
_entity_poly.pdbx_seq_one_letter_code
_entity_poly.pdbx_strand_id
1 'polypeptide(L)'
;MATRIIAAWYFVHQDRPSFPSVNFNAFDPFDDATNAHLDVQDDHFKLVCELGAASTVLLKNERGALPLGRKDQNIALIGSDAGLGRAGPDQFADQGGSDGVLAMG
;
A
#
# COMPACT_ATOMS: atom_id res chain seq x y z
N MET A 1 -1.40 -26.55 23.18
CA MET A 1 -1.62 -25.68 22.00
C MET A 1 -2.64 -24.58 22.31
N ALA A 2 -3.80 -24.88 22.90
CA ALA A 2 -4.83 -23.88 23.23
C ALA A 2 -4.36 -22.70 24.10
N THR A 3 -3.54 -22.94 25.13
CA THR A 3 -3.14 -21.90 26.09
C THR A 3 -2.45 -20.71 25.44
N ARG A 4 -1.55 -20.93 24.46
CA ARG A 4 -0.81 -19.85 23.80
C ARG A 4 -1.70 -19.04 22.85
N ILE A 5 -2.67 -19.69 22.20
CA ILE A 5 -3.64 -19.04 21.31
C ILE A 5 -4.56 -18.14 22.12
N ILE A 6 -5.18 -18.69 23.17
CA ILE A 6 -6.11 -17.94 24.03
C ILE A 6 -5.37 -16.83 24.79
N ALA A 7 -4.13 -17.05 25.23
CA ALA A 7 -3.33 -16.00 25.85
C ALA A 7 -3.09 -14.81 24.91
N ALA A 8 -2.71 -15.05 23.64
CA ALA A 8 -2.53 -13.96 22.66
C ALA A 8 -3.83 -13.22 22.36
N TRP A 9 -4.94 -13.95 22.26
CA TRP A 9 -6.28 -13.39 22.03
C TRP A 9 -6.71 -12.43 23.14
N TYR A 10 -6.55 -12.82 24.41
CA TYR A 10 -6.79 -11.93 25.55
C TYR A 10 -5.78 -10.78 25.66
N PHE A 11 -4.50 -11.04 25.33
CA PHE A 11 -3.44 -10.03 25.42
C PHE A 11 -3.70 -8.82 24.52
N VAL A 12 -4.19 -9.04 23.29
CA VAL A 12 -4.58 -7.98 22.36
C VAL A 12 -6.05 -7.58 22.45
N HIS A 13 -6.75 -8.02 23.50
CA HIS A 13 -8.09 -7.60 23.88
C HIS A 13 -9.21 -7.94 22.89
N GLN A 14 -9.10 -9.07 22.19
CA GLN A 14 -10.14 -9.50 21.26
C GLN A 14 -11.38 -10.07 21.97
N ASP A 15 -11.31 -10.26 23.29
CA ASP A 15 -12.41 -10.70 24.14
C ASP A 15 -13.41 -9.60 24.50
N ARG A 16 -13.05 -8.34 24.27
CA ARG A 16 -13.90 -7.21 24.61
C ARG A 16 -15.19 -7.23 23.79
N PRO A 17 -16.35 -6.86 24.37
CA PRO A 17 -17.61 -6.75 23.63
C PRO A 17 -17.57 -5.77 22.44
N SER A 18 -16.59 -4.86 22.42
CA SER A 18 -16.37 -3.91 21.33
C SER A 18 -15.55 -4.47 20.16
N PHE A 19 -15.06 -5.71 20.24
CA PHE A 19 -14.30 -6.32 19.16
C PHE A 19 -15.22 -6.53 17.93
N PRO A 20 -14.86 -6.02 16.75
CA PRO A 20 -15.74 -6.03 15.59
C PRO A 20 -15.91 -7.44 15.02
N SER A 21 -17.09 -7.71 14.45
CA SER A 21 -17.30 -8.89 13.61
C SER A 21 -16.62 -8.73 12.24
N VAL A 22 -16.32 -9.85 11.59
CA VAL A 22 -15.78 -9.87 10.22
C VAL A 22 -16.77 -9.19 9.27
N ASN A 23 -16.25 -8.36 8.36
CA ASN A 23 -17.05 -7.50 7.48
C ASN A 23 -16.63 -7.56 5.99
N PHE A 24 -15.72 -8.48 5.64
CA PHE A 24 -15.23 -8.68 4.28
C PHE A 24 -15.05 -10.16 3.98
N ASN A 25 -15.01 -10.51 2.69
CA ASN A 25 -14.81 -11.85 2.19
C ASN A 25 -13.56 -11.92 1.30
N ALA A 26 -12.53 -12.62 1.78
CA ALA A 26 -11.25 -12.76 1.08
C ALA A 26 -11.33 -13.59 -0.21
N PHE A 27 -12.37 -14.43 -0.37
CA PHE A 27 -12.51 -15.32 -1.53
C PHE A 27 -13.47 -14.78 -2.58
N ASP A 28 -14.35 -13.85 -2.20
CA ASP A 28 -15.30 -13.21 -3.11
C ASP A 28 -15.49 -11.73 -2.71
N PRO A 29 -14.58 -10.84 -3.17
CA PRO A 29 -14.61 -9.43 -2.80
C PRO A 29 -15.73 -8.63 -3.47
N PHE A 30 -16.43 -9.22 -4.46
CA PHE A 30 -17.48 -8.54 -5.23
C PHE A 30 -18.90 -8.96 -4.81
N ASP A 31 -19.03 -9.87 -3.85
CA ASP A 31 -20.33 -10.26 -3.29
C ASP A 31 -20.80 -9.27 -2.21
N ASP A 32 -21.78 -8.43 -2.54
CA ASP A 32 -22.38 -7.45 -1.64
C ASP A 32 -23.10 -8.09 -0.44
N ALA A 33 -23.45 -9.38 -0.48
CA ALA A 33 -24.07 -10.06 0.64
C ALA A 33 -23.06 -10.39 1.77
N THR A 34 -21.78 -10.51 1.43
CA THR A 34 -20.71 -10.89 2.38
C THR A 34 -19.67 -9.79 2.61
N ASN A 35 -19.78 -8.66 1.92
CA ASN A 35 -18.88 -7.50 2.06
C ASN A 35 -19.65 -6.24 2.47
N ALA A 36 -19.23 -5.61 3.57
CA ALA A 36 -19.82 -4.36 4.06
C ALA A 36 -19.14 -3.10 3.51
N HIS A 37 -18.02 -3.26 2.78
CA HIS A 37 -17.27 -2.16 2.14
C HIS A 37 -16.93 -1.00 3.09
N LEU A 38 -16.54 -1.31 4.32
CA LEU A 38 -16.20 -0.30 5.33
C LEU A 38 -14.86 0.37 5.00
N ASP A 39 -14.84 1.70 4.92
CA ASP A 39 -13.61 2.46 4.78
C ASP A 39 -12.82 2.46 6.09
N VAL A 40 -11.64 1.84 6.07
CA VAL A 40 -10.72 1.71 7.20
C VAL A 40 -9.40 2.46 6.96
N GLN A 41 -9.36 3.36 5.96
CA GLN A 41 -8.13 4.01 5.53
C GLN A 41 -7.74 5.21 6.40
N ASP A 42 -8.71 5.89 7.03
CA ASP A 42 -8.52 7.16 7.76
C ASP A 42 -7.55 8.10 6.99
N ASP A 43 -6.55 8.70 7.64
CA ASP A 43 -5.52 9.50 7.01
C ASP A 43 -4.18 8.78 6.81
N HIS A 44 -4.18 7.43 6.77
CA HIS A 44 -2.97 6.62 6.63
C HIS A 44 -2.13 6.98 5.40
N PHE A 45 -2.72 7.58 4.35
CA PHE A 45 -1.99 8.07 3.18
C PHE A 45 -0.88 9.06 3.53
N LYS A 46 -1.03 9.85 4.60
CA LYS A 46 0.01 10.79 5.06
C LYS A 46 1.27 10.05 5.47
N LEU A 47 1.11 8.99 6.26
CA LEU A 47 2.21 8.15 6.72
C LEU A 47 2.86 7.39 5.57
N VAL A 48 2.06 6.88 4.63
CA VAL A 48 2.57 6.20 3.41
C VAL A 48 3.43 7.14 2.58
N CYS A 49 2.98 8.39 2.35
CA CYS A 49 3.74 9.39 1.61
C CYS A 49 5.02 9.80 2.35
N GLU A 50 4.95 10.01 3.67
CA GLU A 50 6.12 10.35 4.49
C GLU A 50 7.17 9.23 4.44
N LEU A 51 6.76 7.99 4.66
CA LEU A 51 7.66 6.85 4.69
C LEU A 51 8.25 6.56 3.30
N GLY A 52 7.45 6.63 2.23
CA GLY A 52 7.94 6.44 0.86
C GLY A 52 9.00 7.48 0.46
N ALA A 53 8.83 8.74 0.88
CA ALA A 53 9.84 9.76 0.70
C ALA A 53 11.09 9.50 1.56
N ALA A 54 10.91 9.19 2.85
CA ALA A 54 12.00 8.99 3.79
C ALA A 54 12.82 7.71 3.52
N SER A 55 12.22 6.67 2.93
CA SER A 55 12.89 5.41 2.59
C SER A 55 13.69 5.46 1.28
N THR A 56 13.60 6.55 0.51
CA THR A 56 14.32 6.71 -0.74
C THR A 56 15.82 6.96 -0.48
N VAL A 57 16.68 6.09 -1.01
CA VAL A 57 18.13 6.17 -0.81
C VAL A 57 18.81 6.94 -1.95
N LEU A 58 19.44 8.08 -1.63
CA LEU A 58 20.25 8.84 -2.58
C LEU A 58 21.64 8.22 -2.75
N LEU A 59 21.80 7.37 -3.77
CA LEU A 59 23.06 6.67 -4.03
C LEU A 59 24.13 7.56 -4.69
N LYS A 60 23.72 8.53 -5.51
CA LYS A 60 24.62 9.41 -6.26
C LYS A 60 24.00 10.78 -6.50
N ASN A 61 24.76 11.85 -6.25
CA ASN A 61 24.40 13.22 -6.62
C ASN A 61 25.65 14.00 -7.03
N GLU A 62 25.81 14.28 -8.32
CA GLU A 62 26.95 15.02 -8.86
C GLU A 62 26.47 16.32 -9.49
N ARG A 63 27.34 17.35 -9.46
CA ARG A 63 27.10 18.65 -10.12
C ARG A 63 25.81 19.36 -9.70
N GLY A 64 25.28 19.02 -8.52
CA GLY A 64 24.04 19.58 -7.99
C GLY A 64 22.83 19.27 -8.86
N ALA A 65 22.71 18.02 -9.32
CA ALA A 65 21.58 17.54 -10.12
C ALA A 65 20.27 17.55 -9.31
N LEU A 66 20.34 17.22 -8.02
CA LEU A 66 19.23 17.34 -7.06
C LEU A 66 19.55 18.37 -5.97
N PRO A 67 18.54 19.08 -5.41
CA PRO A 67 17.11 18.97 -5.72
C PRO A 67 16.74 19.59 -7.09
N LEU A 68 15.63 19.11 -7.67
CA LEU A 68 15.03 19.73 -8.84
C LEU A 68 14.45 21.11 -8.48
N GLY A 69 14.18 21.96 -9.50
CA GLY A 69 13.47 23.24 -9.28
C GLY A 69 14.25 24.51 -9.64
N ARG A 70 15.30 24.43 -10.46
CA ARG A 70 15.79 25.65 -11.14
C ARG A 70 14.74 26.06 -12.18
N LYS A 71 14.51 27.37 -12.33
CA LYS A 71 13.57 27.91 -13.31
C LYS A 71 13.96 27.49 -14.73
N ASP A 72 12.94 27.30 -15.58
CA ASP A 72 13.04 27.04 -17.03
C ASP A 72 13.71 25.71 -17.43
N GLN A 73 13.38 24.62 -16.72
CA GLN A 73 13.80 23.27 -17.09
C GLN A 73 12.69 22.51 -17.81
N ASN A 74 13.02 21.89 -18.94
CA ASN A 74 12.17 20.87 -19.55
C ASN A 74 12.48 19.51 -18.91
N ILE A 75 11.44 18.83 -18.40
CA ILE A 75 11.55 17.52 -17.76
C ILE A 75 10.95 16.47 -18.69
N ALA A 76 11.66 15.36 -18.88
CA ALA A 76 11.15 14.17 -19.54
C ALA A 76 11.16 13.00 -18.54
N LEU A 77 10.05 12.27 -18.45
CA LEU A 77 9.95 11.01 -17.71
C LEU A 77 10.06 9.87 -18.71
N ILE A 78 10.95 8.91 -18.45
CA ILE A 78 11.30 7.84 -19.38
C ILE A 78 11.29 6.49 -18.66
N GLY A 79 10.69 5.48 -19.28
CA GLY A 79 10.60 4.11 -18.76
C GLY A 79 9.16 3.69 -18.48
N SER A 80 8.87 2.40 -18.59
CA SER A 80 7.53 1.85 -18.27
C SER A 80 7.16 2.02 -16.81
N ASP A 81 8.15 2.00 -15.92
CA ASP A 81 8.00 2.17 -14.47
C ASP A 81 7.54 3.59 -14.06
N ALA A 82 7.66 4.58 -14.95
CA ALA A 82 7.17 5.94 -14.69
C ALA A 82 5.66 6.09 -14.93
N GLY A 83 4.99 5.06 -15.46
CA GLY A 83 3.60 5.10 -15.91
C GLY A 83 2.68 4.11 -15.21
N LEU A 84 1.39 4.21 -15.53
CA LEU A 84 0.37 3.27 -15.07
C LEU A 84 0.47 1.93 -15.83
N GLY A 85 0.09 0.84 -15.16
CA GLY A 85 -0.17 -0.43 -15.81
C GLY A 85 -1.40 -0.36 -16.73
N ARG A 86 -1.52 -1.33 -17.64
CA ARG A 86 -2.54 -1.33 -18.71
C ARG A 86 -3.96 -1.59 -18.20
N ALA A 87 -4.13 -2.43 -17.18
CA ALA A 87 -5.45 -2.80 -16.66
C ALA A 87 -5.70 -2.39 -15.19
N GLY A 88 -4.87 -1.49 -14.65
CA GLY A 88 -5.00 -0.96 -13.29
C GLY A 88 -4.01 -1.56 -12.28
N PRO A 89 -3.98 -1.02 -11.05
CA PRO A 89 -2.98 -1.37 -10.04
C PRO A 89 -3.14 -2.80 -9.47
N ASP A 90 -4.36 -3.36 -9.44
CA ASP A 90 -4.64 -4.69 -8.87
C ASP A 90 -4.93 -5.75 -9.96
N GLN A 91 -4.41 -5.55 -11.17
CA GLN A 91 -4.71 -6.42 -12.31
C GLN A 91 -4.17 -7.85 -12.17
N PHE A 92 -3.07 -8.03 -11.43
CA PHE A 92 -2.44 -9.34 -11.24
C PHE A 92 -2.81 -9.89 -9.87
N ALA A 93 -3.27 -11.14 -9.83
CA ALA A 93 -3.47 -11.88 -8.59
C ALA A 93 -2.16 -11.88 -7.78
N ASP A 94 -2.25 -11.55 -6.49
CA ASP A 94 -1.14 -11.45 -5.56
C ASP A 94 0.02 -10.56 -6.05
N GLN A 95 -0.27 -9.58 -6.93
CA GLN A 95 0.74 -8.71 -7.55
C GLN A 95 1.84 -9.48 -8.32
N GLY A 96 1.53 -10.68 -8.81
CA GLY A 96 2.51 -11.57 -9.46
C GLY A 96 2.95 -11.19 -10.87
N GLY A 97 2.70 -9.96 -11.32
CA GLY A 97 3.09 -9.48 -12.65
C GLY A 97 3.80 -8.12 -12.59
N SER A 98 4.37 -7.69 -13.72
CA SER A 98 5.11 -6.43 -13.83
C SER A 98 4.67 -5.66 -15.07
N ASP A 99 3.91 -4.58 -14.87
CA ASP A 99 3.39 -3.70 -15.93
C ASP A 99 3.06 -2.32 -15.34
N GLY A 100 3.81 -1.30 -15.77
CA GLY A 100 3.79 0.03 -15.15
C GLY A 100 4.78 0.15 -13.98
N VAL A 101 4.50 1.08 -13.07
CA VAL A 101 5.26 1.30 -11.83
C VAL A 101 5.24 0.09 -10.90
N LEU A 102 6.40 -0.31 -10.39
CA LEU A 102 6.54 -1.37 -9.40
C LEU A 102 6.44 -0.80 -7.97
N ALA A 103 5.24 -0.79 -7.41
CA ALA A 103 4.98 -0.33 -6.04
C ALA A 103 4.96 -1.46 -4.99
N MET A 104 4.80 -2.71 -5.43
CA MET A 104 4.78 -3.93 -4.61
C MET A 104 5.28 -5.10 -5.45
N GLY A 105 6.05 -6.01 -4.87
CA GLY A 105 6.60 -7.18 -5.56
C GLY A 105 7.35 -8.12 -4.63
#